data_AF-A0A170YQJ4-F1
#
_entry.id   AF-A0A170YQJ4-F1
#
_cell.length_a   1.000
_cell.length_b   1.000
_cell.length_c   1.000
_cell.angle_alpha   90.00
_cell.angle_beta   90.00
_cell.angle_gamma   90.00
#
_symmetry.space_group_name_H-M   'P 1'
#
loop_
_entity.id
_entity.type
_entity.pdbx_description
1 polymer ?
#
loop_
_entity_poly.entity_id
_entity_poly.type
_entity_poly.pdbx_seq_one_letter_code
_entity_poly.pdbx_strand_id
1 'polypeptide(L)'
;MPHFAPVRVRGGKYALRRLVRHRRRAVAAGLAVTAAALVAAGPRAASDPPRTGPARGHPAPAGRAEPPSGARTPDGERTVTAPVRIADAATVRLLRPGDRVDVIAAEDPVTGGRAQVIARGALVAKVPEPVEEAAGGGALVALSVPRSTAARLAGASTTAKLAVTLW
;
A
#
# COMPACT_ATOMS: atom_id res chain seq x y z
N MET A 1 20.73 41.07 22.72
CA MET A 1 20.27 39.90 21.93
C MET A 1 21.38 38.85 21.95
N PRO A 2 21.23 37.69 22.63
CA PRO A 2 22.30 36.70 22.64
C PRO A 2 22.45 36.07 21.24
N HIS A 3 23.69 35.95 20.77
CA HIS A 3 24.02 35.36 19.48
C HIS A 3 24.09 33.84 19.60
N PHE A 4 23.24 33.14 18.85
CA PHE A 4 23.31 31.69 18.70
C PHE A 4 24.23 31.34 17.52
N ALA A 5 25.26 30.54 17.78
CA ALA A 5 26.08 29.97 16.71
C ALA A 5 25.24 28.94 15.92
N PRO A 6 25.28 28.96 14.57
CA PRO A 6 24.47 28.07 13.76
C PRO A 6 24.92 26.61 13.92
N VAL A 7 23.97 25.74 14.24
CA VAL A 7 24.17 24.29 14.34
C VAL A 7 24.55 23.73 12.96
N ARG A 8 25.79 23.27 12.82
CA ARG A 8 26.24 22.58 11.60
C ARG A 8 25.88 21.10 11.68
N VAL A 9 24.83 20.71 10.95
CA VAL A 9 24.45 19.30 10.79
C VAL A 9 25.36 18.67 9.72
N ARG A 10 26.08 17.61 10.09
CA ARG A 10 26.98 16.84 9.21
C ARG A 10 26.18 16.04 8.17
N GLY A 11 25.92 16.64 7.01
CA GLY A 11 25.20 16.04 5.87
C GLY A 11 26.05 15.04 5.07
N GLY A 12 26.30 13.85 5.61
CA GLY A 12 27.23 12.87 5.03
C GLY A 12 26.63 11.56 4.51
N LYS A 13 25.33 11.51 4.12
CA LYS A 13 24.67 10.21 3.82
C LYS A 13 23.86 10.14 2.51
N TYR A 14 23.76 11.22 1.75
CA TYR A 14 22.87 11.28 0.58
C TYR A 14 23.55 10.95 -0.77
N ALA A 15 24.89 10.94 -0.84
CA ALA A 15 25.61 10.70 -2.10
C ALA A 15 25.54 9.24 -2.57
N LEU A 16 25.52 8.27 -1.65
CA LEU A 16 25.56 6.83 -1.98
C LEU A 16 24.27 6.32 -2.65
N ARG A 17 23.11 6.97 -2.44
CA ARG A 17 21.84 6.58 -3.08
C ARG A 17 21.80 6.89 -4.58
N ARG A 18 22.66 7.80 -5.07
CA ARG A 18 22.61 8.25 -6.47
C ARG A 18 23.22 7.23 -7.43
N LEU A 19 24.26 6.50 -7.02
CA LEU A 19 24.93 5.52 -7.88
C LEU A 19 24.10 4.24 -8.13
N VAL A 20 23.30 3.79 -7.16
CA VAL A 20 22.51 2.55 -7.30
C VAL A 20 21.35 2.71 -8.31
N ARG A 21 20.83 3.93 -8.49
CA ARG A 21 19.76 4.22 -9.46
C ARG A 21 20.21 4.12 -10.92
N HIS A 22 21.49 4.38 -11.23
CA HIS A 22 21.97 4.37 -12.61
C HIS A 22 22.17 2.95 -13.17
N ARG A 23 22.57 1.98 -12.35
CA ARG A 23 22.75 0.58 -12.82
C ARG A 23 21.44 -0.09 -13.24
N ARG A 24 20.32 0.25 -12.59
CA ARG A 24 19.00 -0.31 -12.92
C ARG A 24 18.46 0.17 -14.27
N ARG A 25 18.86 1.35 -14.75
CA ARG A 25 18.41 1.89 -16.04
C ARG A 25 19.07 1.21 -17.24
N ALA A 26 20.30 0.72 -17.09
CA ALA A 26 21.01 0.01 -18.18
C ALA A 26 20.40 -1.36 -18.48
N VAL A 27 19.89 -2.07 -17.45
CA VAL A 27 19.31 -3.42 -17.62
C VAL A 27 17.93 -3.38 -18.31
N ALA A 28 17.15 -2.30 -18.13
CA ALA A 28 15.82 -2.17 -18.73
C ALA A 28 15.85 -1.90 -20.24
N ALA A 29 16.87 -1.21 -20.76
CA ALA A 29 16.97 -0.89 -22.18
C ALA A 29 17.28 -2.13 -23.04
N GLY A 30 18.01 -3.11 -22.50
CA GLY A 30 18.34 -4.35 -23.23
C GLY A 30 17.12 -5.26 -23.48
N LEU A 31 16.14 -5.26 -22.57
CA LEU A 31 14.97 -6.15 -22.66
C LEU A 31 13.95 -5.71 -23.73
N ALA A 32 13.87 -4.40 -24.02
CA ALA A 32 12.93 -3.85 -25.01
C ALA A 32 13.33 -4.20 -26.46
N VAL A 33 14.62 -4.37 -26.75
CA VAL A 33 15.11 -4.66 -28.11
C VAL A 33 14.74 -6.09 -28.56
N THR A 34 14.61 -7.03 -27.63
CA THR A 34 14.23 -8.43 -27.93
C THR A 34 12.76 -8.63 -28.29
N ALA A 35 11.84 -7.75 -27.85
CA ALA A 35 10.41 -7.92 -28.14
C ALA A 35 10.04 -7.54 -29.58
N ALA A 36 10.77 -6.61 -30.21
CA ALA A 36 10.46 -6.15 -31.57
C ALA A 36 10.79 -7.19 -32.66
N ALA A 37 11.68 -8.14 -32.39
CA ALA A 37 12.09 -9.14 -33.39
C ALA A 37 11.09 -10.32 -33.53
N LEU A 38 10.26 -10.59 -32.53
CA LEU A 38 9.33 -11.74 -32.54
C LEU A 38 8.00 -11.48 -33.29
N VAL A 39 7.75 -10.25 -33.76
CA VAL A 39 6.50 -9.87 -34.47
C VAL A 39 6.62 -10.01 -35.99
N ALA A 40 7.78 -10.41 -36.53
CA ALA A 40 8.00 -10.50 -37.97
C ALA A 40 7.79 -11.90 -38.60
N ALA A 41 7.44 -12.93 -37.82
CA ALA A 41 7.35 -14.30 -38.33
C ALA A 41 6.18 -15.11 -37.74
N GLY A 42 5.00 -15.02 -38.37
CA GLY A 42 3.92 -16.00 -38.17
C GLY A 42 2.76 -15.83 -39.17
N PRO A 43 2.17 -16.90 -39.74
CA PRO A 43 1.65 -16.93 -41.12
C PRO A 43 0.12 -16.88 -41.29
N ARG A 44 -0.30 -16.61 -42.53
CA ARG A 44 -1.66 -16.39 -43.07
C ARG A 44 -2.58 -17.63 -43.11
N ALA A 45 -3.89 -17.41 -42.94
CA ALA A 45 -5.03 -18.01 -43.68
C ALA A 45 -6.34 -17.53 -43.01
N ALA A 46 -7.52 -17.36 -43.61
CA ALA A 46 -8.04 -17.22 -44.97
C ALA A 46 -9.55 -16.91 -44.80
N SER A 47 -10.12 -16.13 -45.74
CA SER A 47 -11.52 -16.14 -46.21
C SER A 47 -12.72 -15.93 -45.26
N ASP A 48 -13.44 -14.82 -45.49
CA ASP A 48 -14.92 -14.65 -45.42
C ASP A 48 -15.54 -15.20 -46.75
N PRO A 49 -16.88 -15.38 -47.03
CA PRO A 49 -18.15 -15.09 -46.31
C PRO A 49 -19.24 -16.21 -46.52
N PRO A 50 -20.58 -15.97 -46.67
CA PRO A 50 -21.64 -15.33 -45.85
C PRO A 50 -22.82 -16.30 -45.48
N ARG A 51 -23.78 -15.88 -44.61
CA ARG A 51 -25.28 -15.95 -44.80
C ARG A 51 -26.14 -16.10 -43.50
N THR A 52 -27.19 -15.25 -43.47
CA THR A 52 -28.62 -15.44 -43.03
C THR A 52 -28.98 -15.77 -41.57
N GLY A 53 -29.87 -14.93 -40.97
CA GLY A 53 -30.43 -14.99 -39.60
C GLY A 53 -31.51 -16.07 -39.36
N PRO A 54 -32.47 -15.95 -38.40
CA PRO A 54 -32.81 -14.82 -37.51
C PRO A 54 -32.77 -15.13 -35.99
N ALA A 55 -32.60 -14.10 -35.15
CA ALA A 55 -32.78 -14.18 -33.70
C ALA A 55 -34.20 -13.75 -33.31
N ARG A 56 -34.91 -14.59 -32.55
CA ARG A 56 -36.26 -14.35 -32.02
C ARG A 56 -36.23 -14.44 -30.50
N GLY A 57 -36.82 -13.45 -29.83
CA GLY A 57 -37.15 -13.42 -28.40
C GLY A 57 -36.44 -12.28 -27.65
N HIS A 58 -36.99 -11.05 -27.61
CA HIS A 58 -38.03 -10.53 -26.67
C HIS A 58 -37.45 -9.79 -25.44
N PRO A 59 -38.20 -8.84 -24.85
CA PRO A 59 -37.77 -7.46 -24.65
C PRO A 59 -37.23 -7.10 -23.25
N ALA A 60 -36.70 -5.87 -23.15
CA ALA A 60 -36.15 -5.20 -21.98
C ALA A 60 -37.13 -5.07 -20.78
N PRO A 61 -36.60 -4.68 -19.61
CA PRO A 61 -36.85 -3.29 -19.23
C PRO A 61 -35.62 -2.52 -18.77
N ALA A 62 -35.59 -1.27 -19.25
CA ALA A 62 -35.10 -0.05 -18.65
C ALA A 62 -34.35 -0.14 -17.30
N GLY A 63 -33.15 0.44 -17.32
CA GLY A 63 -32.94 1.62 -16.48
C GLY A 63 -32.52 1.34 -15.05
N ARG A 64 -31.29 0.84 -14.87
CA ARG A 64 -30.46 1.36 -13.80
C ARG A 64 -29.13 1.78 -14.41
N ALA A 65 -28.98 3.09 -14.62
CA ALA A 65 -27.70 3.69 -14.84
C ALA A 65 -26.83 3.34 -13.63
N GLU A 66 -26.01 2.30 -13.76
CA GLU A 66 -24.80 2.18 -12.96
C GLU A 66 -24.01 3.46 -13.22
N PRO A 67 -23.69 4.28 -12.20
CA PRO A 67 -22.72 5.33 -12.41
C PRO A 67 -21.47 4.62 -12.94
N PRO A 68 -20.80 5.13 -13.97
CA PRO A 68 -19.54 4.55 -14.39
C PRO A 68 -18.69 4.49 -13.13
N SER A 69 -18.33 3.27 -12.73
CA SER A 69 -17.25 3.02 -11.79
C SER A 69 -16.01 3.54 -12.51
N GLY A 70 -15.88 4.87 -12.50
CA GLY A 70 -14.72 5.58 -12.95
C GLY A 70 -13.64 4.95 -12.12
N ALA A 71 -12.75 4.24 -12.81
CA ALA A 71 -11.54 3.69 -12.26
C ALA A 71 -10.86 4.85 -11.54
N ARG A 72 -11.14 4.98 -10.23
CA ARG A 72 -10.39 5.82 -9.33
C ARG A 72 -9.00 5.24 -9.45
N THR A 73 -8.14 5.92 -10.20
CA THR A 73 -6.71 5.70 -10.14
C THR A 73 -6.39 5.56 -8.67
N PRO A 74 -5.88 4.40 -8.23
CA PRO A 74 -5.77 4.14 -6.81
C PRO A 74 -4.92 5.26 -6.25
N ASP A 75 -5.44 5.93 -5.23
CA ASP A 75 -4.76 6.91 -4.38
C ASP A 75 -3.48 6.32 -3.71
N GLY A 76 -3.08 5.10 -4.11
CA GLY A 76 -2.01 4.25 -3.61
C GLY A 76 -0.60 4.69 -3.99
N GLU A 77 -0.42 5.76 -4.78
CA GLU A 77 0.92 6.31 -4.99
C GLU A 77 1.34 7.29 -3.87
N ARG A 78 0.38 7.95 -3.20
CA ARG A 78 0.67 8.92 -2.14
C ARG A 78 0.42 8.29 -0.77
N THR A 79 1.43 7.56 -0.30
CA THR A 79 1.43 7.05 1.07
C THR A 79 1.86 8.13 2.08
N VAL A 80 1.33 8.03 3.30
CA VAL A 80 1.70 8.85 4.45
C VAL A 80 2.27 7.96 5.54
N THR A 81 3.12 8.51 6.40
CA THR A 81 3.59 7.83 7.61
C THR A 81 2.59 8.05 8.74
N ALA A 82 1.90 7.00 9.17
CA ALA A 82 0.95 7.01 10.27
C ALA A 82 1.59 6.36 11.52
N PRO A 83 1.67 7.07 12.66
CA PRO A 83 2.00 6.43 13.93
C PRO A 83 0.80 5.62 14.43
N VAL A 84 1.03 4.34 14.74
CA VAL A 84 0.01 3.40 15.18
C VAL A 84 0.47 2.71 16.45
N ARG A 85 -0.39 2.64 17.47
CA ARG A 85 -0.11 1.92 18.71
C ARG A 85 -0.66 0.50 18.61
N ILE A 86 0.24 -0.47 18.66
CA ILE A 86 -0.08 -1.89 18.64
C ILE A 86 -0.16 -2.38 20.07
N ALA A 87 -1.23 -3.10 20.40
CA ALA A 87 -1.57 -3.52 21.75
C ALA A 87 -0.53 -4.48 22.37
N ASP A 88 0.19 -5.23 21.54
CA ASP A 88 1.27 -6.12 21.98
C ASP A 88 2.65 -5.56 21.63
N ALA A 89 3.35 -5.10 22.66
CA ALA A 89 4.71 -4.59 22.53
C ALA A 89 5.75 -5.66 22.19
N ALA A 90 5.54 -6.93 22.59
CA ALA A 90 6.47 -8.01 22.29
C ALA A 90 6.45 -8.34 20.79
N THR A 91 5.27 -8.34 20.18
CA THR A 91 5.12 -8.48 18.73
C THR A 91 5.84 -7.35 17.98
N VAL A 92 5.72 -6.10 18.45
CA VAL A 92 6.40 -4.95 17.79
C VAL A 92 7.93 -5.08 17.83
N ARG A 93 8.51 -5.67 18.89
CA ARG A 93 9.96 -5.87 19.00
C ARG A 93 10.55 -6.81 17.94
N LEU A 94 9.70 -7.60 17.28
CA LEU A 94 10.11 -8.48 16.19
C LEU A 94 10.19 -7.75 14.85
N LEU A 95 9.49 -6.61 14.71
CA LEU A 95 9.39 -5.89 13.46
C LEU A 95 10.67 -5.12 13.14
N ARG A 96 10.97 -5.04 11.85
CA ARG A 96 12.06 -4.23 11.30
C ARG A 96 11.52 -3.22 10.30
N PRO A 97 12.15 -2.04 10.18
CA PRO A 97 11.86 -1.14 9.07
C PRO A 97 12.07 -1.85 7.73
N GLY A 98 11.04 -1.85 6.88
CA GLY A 98 11.00 -2.61 5.63
C GLY A 98 10.04 -3.79 5.62
N ASP A 99 9.60 -4.27 6.80
CA ASP A 99 8.63 -5.35 6.90
C ASP A 99 7.27 -4.93 6.35
N ARG A 100 6.50 -5.92 5.91
CA ARG A 100 5.11 -5.72 5.51
C ARG A 100 4.21 -6.41 6.52
N VAL A 101 3.18 -5.68 6.95
CA VAL A 101 2.25 -6.14 7.97
C VAL A 101 0.81 -5.89 7.55
N ASP A 102 -0.05 -6.80 7.96
CA ASP A 102 -1.48 -6.57 8.01
C ASP A 102 -1.82 -6.03 9.41
N VAL A 103 -2.69 -5.01 9.46
CA VAL A 103 -3.14 -4.40 10.72
C VAL A 103 -4.58 -4.80 10.97
N ILE A 104 -4.81 -5.36 12.14
CA ILE A 104 -6.10 -5.89 12.58
C ILE A 104 -6.60 -5.05 13.74
N ALA A 105 -7.80 -4.51 13.64
CA ALA A 105 -8.50 -3.93 14.77
C ALA A 105 -9.34 -5.02 15.44
N ALA A 106 -9.12 -5.23 16.73
CA ALA A 106 -9.93 -6.10 17.58
C ALA A 106 -10.74 -5.21 18.54
N GLU A 107 -12.04 -5.11 18.25
CA GLU A 107 -13.01 -4.47 19.13
C GLU A 107 -13.34 -5.39 20.32
N ASP A 108 -13.91 -4.83 21.39
CA ASP A 108 -14.23 -5.60 22.59
C ASP A 108 -15.32 -6.66 22.28
N PRO A 109 -15.01 -7.97 22.43
CA PRO A 109 -15.98 -9.02 22.18
C PRO A 109 -17.15 -9.00 23.17
N VAL A 110 -17.00 -8.42 24.37
CA VAL A 110 -18.07 -8.28 25.36
C VAL A 110 -19.17 -7.36 24.84
N THR A 111 -18.81 -6.34 24.06
CA THR A 111 -19.77 -5.46 23.36
C THR A 111 -20.21 -6.02 22.00
N GLY A 112 -19.89 -7.28 21.69
CA GLY A 112 -20.17 -7.90 20.39
C GLY A 112 -19.25 -7.42 19.25
N GLY A 113 -18.13 -6.78 19.59
CA GLY A 113 -17.13 -6.30 18.64
C GLY A 113 -16.48 -7.44 17.87
N ARG A 114 -16.05 -7.15 16.63
CA ARG A 114 -15.39 -8.15 15.75
C ARG A 114 -13.97 -7.73 15.42
N ALA A 115 -13.15 -8.71 15.05
CA ALA A 115 -11.84 -8.44 14.47
C ALA A 115 -11.97 -8.08 12.98
N GLN A 116 -11.35 -6.98 12.55
CA GLN A 116 -11.35 -6.54 11.16
C GLN A 116 -9.94 -6.15 10.70
N VAL A 117 -9.55 -6.61 9.51
CA VAL A 117 -8.32 -6.14 8.85
C VAL A 117 -8.55 -4.73 8.31
N ILE A 118 -7.83 -3.75 8.84
CA ILE A 118 -7.95 -2.33 8.46
C ILE A 118 -6.97 -1.98 7.34
N ALA A 119 -5.76 -2.53 7.40
CA ALA A 119 -4.70 -2.33 6.41
C ALA A 119 -4.08 -3.67 6.02
N ARG A 120 -3.79 -3.85 4.73
CA ARG A 120 -3.08 -5.01 4.20
C ARG A 120 -1.74 -4.59 3.62
N GLY A 121 -0.68 -5.36 3.89
CA GLY A 121 0.66 -5.18 3.34
C GLY A 121 1.28 -3.81 3.61
N ALA A 122 0.92 -3.17 4.73
CA ALA A 122 1.44 -1.88 5.15
C ALA A 122 2.94 -1.96 5.43
N LEU A 123 3.73 -1.00 4.94
CA LEU A 123 5.18 -1.00 5.13
C LEU A 123 5.53 -0.42 6.50
N VAL A 124 6.34 -1.14 7.28
CA VAL A 124 6.95 -0.59 8.50
C VAL A 124 8.01 0.44 8.11
N ALA A 125 7.72 1.73 8.32
CA ALA A 125 8.63 2.82 8.00
C ALA A 125 9.65 3.05 9.13
N LYS A 126 9.22 2.89 10.39
CA LYS A 126 10.07 3.03 11.58
C LYS A 126 9.43 2.28 12.75
N VAL A 127 10.26 1.71 13.62
CA VAL A 127 9.88 1.24 14.96
C VAL A 127 10.56 2.17 15.96
N PRO A 128 9.83 3.11 16.60
CA PRO A 128 10.37 3.96 17.66
C PRO A 128 10.82 3.15 18.87
N GLU A 129 11.91 3.57 19.50
CA GLU A 129 12.31 3.03 20.81
C GLU A 129 11.20 3.30 21.84
N PRO A 130 10.80 2.30 22.64
CA PRO A 130 9.79 2.48 23.66
C PRO A 130 10.29 3.47 24.73
N VAL A 131 9.45 4.47 25.03
CA VAL A 131 9.70 5.39 26.13
C VAL A 131 9.08 4.77 27.38
N GLU A 132 9.86 4.57 28.44
CA GLU A 132 9.47 3.83 29.65
C GLU A 132 8.21 4.40 30.36
N GLU A 133 7.87 5.66 30.09
CA GLU A 133 6.75 6.37 30.73
C GLU A 133 5.43 6.34 29.92
N ALA A 134 5.41 5.68 28.76
CA ALA A 134 4.24 5.72 27.88
C ALA A 134 3.10 4.81 28.39
N ALA A 135 2.30 5.34 29.33
CA ALA A 135 1.13 4.69 29.91
C ALA A 135 0.23 4.04 28.84
N GLY A 136 0.13 2.72 28.90
CA GLY A 136 -0.67 1.87 28.01
C GLY A 136 0.17 0.73 27.47
N GLY A 137 -0.27 -0.51 27.66
CA GLY A 137 0.52 -1.73 27.46
C GLY A 137 0.94 -2.08 26.02
N GLY A 138 0.97 -1.12 25.09
CA GLY A 138 1.33 -1.33 23.68
C GLY A 138 2.51 -0.49 23.21
N ALA A 139 3.06 -0.82 22.04
CA ALA A 139 4.20 -0.12 21.44
C ALA A 139 3.80 0.63 20.15
N LEU A 140 4.52 1.71 19.86
CA LEU A 140 4.31 2.50 18.65
C LEU A 140 5.06 1.90 17.46
N VAL A 141 4.45 2.00 16.27
CA VAL A 141 5.06 1.70 14.98
C VAL A 141 4.63 2.77 13.99
N ALA A 142 5.55 3.22 13.13
CA ALA A 142 5.22 4.13 12.04
C ALA A 142 5.02 3.34 10.74
N LEU A 143 3.82 3.38 10.18
CA LEU A 143 3.45 2.62 8.98
C LEU A 143 3.30 3.55 7.77
N SER A 144 3.82 3.15 6.62
CA SER A 144 3.55 3.80 5.34
C SER A 144 2.27 3.21 4.74
N VAL A 145 1.21 4.02 4.70
CA VAL A 145 -0.13 3.59 4.27
C VAL A 145 -0.79 4.66 3.39
N PRO A 146 -1.79 4.32 2.55
CA PRO A 146 -2.61 5.32 1.88
C PRO A 146 -3.27 6.29 2.87
N ARG A 147 -3.50 7.54 2.46
CA ARG A 147 -4.06 8.58 3.35
C ARG A 147 -5.43 8.19 3.93
N SER A 148 -6.28 7.55 3.14
CA SER A 148 -7.58 7.03 3.60
C SER A 148 -7.43 5.93 4.66
N THR A 149 -6.45 5.05 4.51
CA THR A 149 -6.13 4.00 5.49
C THR A 149 -5.59 4.60 6.79
N ALA A 150 -4.76 5.64 6.72
CA ALA A 150 -4.28 6.34 7.92
C ALA A 150 -5.44 6.91 8.76
N ALA A 151 -6.42 7.53 8.11
CA ALA A 151 -7.62 8.03 8.79
C ALA A 151 -8.44 6.89 9.44
N ARG A 152 -8.59 5.76 8.74
CA ARG A 152 -9.25 4.57 9.29
C ARG A 152 -8.51 3.99 10.49
N LEU A 153 -7.17 3.91 10.44
CA LEU A 153 -6.35 3.44 11.56
C LEU A 153 -6.48 4.36 12.78
N ALA A 154 -6.47 5.67 12.57
CA ALA A 154 -6.67 6.65 13.64
C ALA A 154 -8.05 6.49 14.30
N GLY A 155 -9.11 6.33 13.51
CA GLY A 155 -10.45 6.06 14.02
C GLY A 155 -10.55 4.73 14.77
N ALA A 156 -10.00 3.64 14.21
CA ALA A 156 -10.02 2.34 14.88
C ALA A 156 -9.24 2.36 16.21
N SER A 157 -8.19 3.17 16.33
CA SER A 157 -7.39 3.29 17.55
C SER A 157 -8.17 3.87 18.74
N THR A 158 -9.32 4.52 18.52
CA THR A 158 -10.12 5.10 19.61
C THR A 158 -11.11 4.10 20.21
N THR A 159 -11.45 3.03 19.49
CA THR A 159 -12.47 2.05 19.89
C THR A 159 -11.97 0.62 19.95
N ALA A 160 -10.82 0.32 19.34
CA ALA A 160 -10.30 -1.03 19.19
C ALA A 160 -8.83 -1.15 19.57
N LYS A 161 -8.44 -2.34 20.03
CA LYS A 161 -7.03 -2.70 20.21
C LYS A 161 -6.47 -3.14 18.86
N LEU A 162 -5.34 -2.55 18.46
CA LEU A 162 -4.71 -2.90 17.19
C LEU A 162 -3.66 -4.00 17.37
N ALA A 163 -3.69 -4.99 16.48
CA ALA A 163 -2.71 -6.06 16.37
C ALA A 163 -2.10 -6.06 14.96
N VAL A 164 -0.97 -6.74 14.80
CA VAL A 164 -0.29 -6.89 13.51
C VAL A 164 0.04 -8.35 13.24
N THR A 165 0.03 -8.71 11.96
CA THR A 165 0.54 -9.99 11.46
C THR A 165 1.53 -9.73 10.34
N LEU A 166 2.63 -10.47 10.31
CA LEU A 166 3.59 -10.42 9.21
C LEU A 166 2.96 -11.00 7.93
N TRP A 167 3.22 -10.36 6.79
CA TRP A 167 2.71 -10.76 5.49
C TRP A 167 3.57 -11.83 4.82
#